data_AF-A0A536CPV7-F1
#
_entry.id   AF-A0A536CPV7-F1
#
_cell.length_a   1.000
_cell.length_b   1.000
_cell.length_c   1.000
_cell.angle_alpha   90.00
_cell.angle_beta   90.00
_cell.angle_gamma   90.00
#
_symmetry.space_group_name_H-M   'P 1'
#
loop_
_entity.id
_entity.type
_entity.pdbx_description
1 polymer ?
#
loop_
_entity_poly.entity_id
_entity_poly.type
_entity_poly.pdbx_seq_one_letter_code
_entity_poly.pdbx_strand_id
1 'polypeptide(L)'
;FVDALESGRFDRLGGLLNESHVSLRDDFEVSAPTVDGLVEKAWSQPGCLGARIMGAGFGGSIIALLERGKEDTFVSAMGRPVILCSTADGAFAKAA
;
A
#
# COMPACT_ATOMS: atom_id res chain seq x y z
N PHE A 1 -13.92 -3.20 -1.45
CA PHE A 1 -12.84 -2.82 -0.52
C PHE A 1 -13.30 -2.97 0.93
N VAL A 2 -14.28 -2.16 1.38
CA VAL A 2 -14.84 -2.19 2.75
C VAL A 2 -15.20 -3.61 3.22
N ASP A 3 -16.03 -4.32 2.46
CA ASP A 3 -16.45 -5.68 2.79
C ASP A 3 -15.27 -6.67 2.95
N ALA A 4 -14.22 -6.56 2.13
CA ALA A 4 -13.03 -7.40 2.25
C ALA A 4 -12.25 -7.09 3.54
N LEU A 5 -12.17 -5.82 3.93
CA LEU A 5 -11.52 -5.39 5.16
C LEU A 5 -12.31 -5.87 6.39
N GLU A 6 -13.63 -5.62 6.41
CA GLU A 6 -14.51 -6.02 7.52
C GLU A 6 -14.56 -7.54 7.71
N SER A 7 -14.49 -8.30 6.61
CA SER A 7 -14.49 -9.76 6.64
C SER A 7 -13.09 -10.39 6.84
N GLY A 8 -12.04 -9.58 7.05
CA GLY A 8 -10.66 -10.08 7.23
C GLY A 8 -10.07 -10.80 6.00
N ARG A 9 -10.61 -10.55 4.81
CA ARG A 9 -10.15 -11.18 3.55
C ARG A 9 -8.97 -10.40 2.96
N PHE A 10 -7.83 -10.43 3.64
CA PHE A 10 -6.67 -9.60 3.33
C PHE A 10 -6.04 -9.87 1.96
N ASP A 11 -6.06 -11.11 1.47
CA ASP A 11 -5.60 -11.42 0.10
C ASP A 11 -6.46 -10.72 -0.95
N ARG A 12 -7.79 -10.72 -0.74
CA ARG A 12 -8.71 -9.98 -1.62
C ARG A 12 -8.53 -8.48 -1.49
N LEU A 13 -8.31 -7.99 -0.27
CA LEU A 13 -8.02 -6.58 -0.02
C LEU A 13 -6.75 -6.13 -0.76
N GLY A 14 -5.68 -6.93 -0.70
CA GLY A 14 -4.44 -6.73 -1.42
C GLY A 14 -4.63 -6.70 -2.93
N GLY A 15 -5.35 -7.68 -3.49
CA GLY A 15 -5.72 -7.69 -4.91
C GLY A 15 -6.47 -6.43 -5.34
N LEU A 16 -7.40 -5.94 -4.52
CA LEU A 16 -8.12 -4.69 -4.77
C LEU A 16 -7.22 -3.45 -4.73
N LEU A 17 -6.17 -3.42 -3.89
CA LEU A 17 -5.17 -2.35 -3.92
C LEU A 17 -4.44 -2.34 -5.26
N ASN A 18 -4.06 -3.51 -5.77
CA ASN A 18 -3.33 -3.64 -7.03
C ASN A 18 -4.20 -3.22 -8.21
N GLU A 19 -5.44 -3.73 -8.30
CA GLU A 19 -6.43 -3.32 -9.30
C GLU A 19 -6.63 -1.79 -9.29
N SER A 20 -6.67 -1.20 -8.09
CA SER A 20 -6.82 0.24 -7.91
C SER A 20 -5.58 1.04 -8.35
N HIS A 21 -4.37 0.51 -8.22
CA HIS A 21 -3.17 1.16 -8.77
C HIS A 21 -3.15 1.11 -10.29
N VAL A 22 -3.45 -0.06 -10.87
CA VAL A 22 -3.54 -0.24 -12.34
C VAL A 22 -4.51 0.76 -12.93
N SER A 23 -5.72 0.89 -12.36
CA SER A 23 -6.70 1.86 -12.85
C SER A 23 -6.22 3.32 -12.71
N LEU A 24 -5.49 3.68 -11.64
CA LEU A 24 -4.94 5.04 -11.53
C LEU A 24 -3.79 5.34 -12.48
N ARG A 25 -3.04 4.31 -12.89
CA ARG A 25 -1.96 4.43 -13.87
C ARG A 25 -2.53 4.50 -15.28
N ASP A 26 -3.46 3.61 -15.60
CA ASP A 26 -3.89 3.35 -16.99
C ASP A 26 -5.19 4.08 -17.35
N ASP A 27 -6.18 4.14 -16.44
CA ASP A 27 -7.48 4.78 -16.73
C ASP A 27 -7.52 6.25 -16.31
N PHE A 28 -6.97 6.57 -15.13
CA PHE A 28 -7.00 7.93 -14.57
C PHE A 28 -5.72 8.72 -14.87
N GLU A 29 -4.65 8.03 -15.29
CA GLU A 29 -3.37 8.63 -15.73
C GLU A 29 -2.75 9.60 -14.70
N VAL A 30 -2.89 9.31 -13.40
CA VAL A 30 -2.32 10.14 -12.31
C VAL A 30 -1.11 9.50 -11.65
N SER A 31 -0.54 8.44 -12.21
CA SER A 31 0.68 7.84 -11.67
C SER A 31 1.94 8.54 -12.20
N ALA A 32 3.11 8.00 -11.84
CA ALA A 32 4.41 8.40 -12.39
C ALA A 32 5.33 7.17 -12.47
N PRO A 33 6.26 7.09 -13.45
CA PRO A 33 7.14 5.93 -13.62
C PRO A 33 7.93 5.54 -12.37
N THR A 34 8.31 6.54 -11.55
CA THR A 34 9.04 6.31 -10.29
C THR A 34 8.17 5.65 -9.22
N VAL A 35 6.86 5.92 -9.22
CA VAL A 35 5.89 5.32 -8.31
C VAL A 35 5.49 3.94 -8.81
N ASP A 36 5.26 3.78 -10.11
CA ASP A 36 4.90 2.49 -10.71
C ASP A 36 5.99 1.45 -10.43
N GLY A 37 7.26 1.79 -10.69
CA GLY A 37 8.38 0.90 -10.37
C GLY A 37 8.52 0.61 -8.87
N LEU A 38 8.08 1.52 -7.99
CA LEU A 38 8.07 1.28 -6.55
C LEU A 38 6.97 0.31 -6.14
N VAL A 39 5.78 0.44 -6.73
CA VAL A 39 4.65 -0.46 -6.50
C VAL A 39 4.95 -1.85 -7.04
N GLU A 40 5.48 -1.97 -8.26
CA GLU A 40 5.90 -3.26 -8.83
C GLU A 40 7.01 -3.93 -8.00
N LYS A 41 7.97 -3.14 -7.52
CA LYS A 41 8.98 -3.65 -6.58
C LYS A 41 8.34 -4.17 -5.29
N ALA A 42 7.35 -3.47 -4.73
CA ALA A 42 6.63 -3.94 -3.55
C ALA A 42 5.87 -5.25 -3.82
N TRP A 43 5.16 -5.36 -4.95
CA TRP A 43 4.41 -6.56 -5.32
C TRP A 43 5.28 -7.81 -5.48
N SER A 44 6.53 -7.64 -5.89
CA SER A 44 7.48 -8.76 -6.02
C SER A 44 8.06 -9.24 -4.68
N GLN A 45 7.80 -8.54 -3.57
CA GLN A 45 8.33 -8.94 -2.27
C GLN A 45 7.47 -10.01 -1.59
N PRO A 46 8.11 -11.05 -1.02
CA PRO A 46 7.40 -12.03 -0.20
C PRO A 46 6.64 -11.35 0.95
N GLY A 47 5.36 -11.71 1.09
CA GLY A 47 4.50 -11.13 2.12
C GLY A 47 3.84 -9.81 1.78
N CYS A 48 4.07 -9.24 0.59
CA CYS A 48 3.26 -8.12 0.10
C CYS A 48 1.95 -8.66 -0.49
N LEU A 49 0.82 -8.36 0.16
CA LEU A 49 -0.51 -8.74 -0.32
C LEU A 49 -1.00 -7.80 -1.43
N GLY A 50 -0.59 -6.55 -1.37
CA GLY A 50 -0.86 -5.57 -2.42
C GLY A 50 -0.35 -4.18 -2.07
N ALA A 51 -0.19 -3.33 -3.07
CA ALA A 51 0.33 -1.97 -2.92
C ALA A 51 -0.22 -1.03 -3.99
N ARG A 52 -0.29 0.27 -3.65
CA ARG A 52 -0.74 1.33 -4.57
C ARG A 52 -0.20 2.71 -4.21
N ILE A 53 -0.21 3.61 -5.18
CA ILE A 53 0.00 5.06 -4.97
C ILE A 53 -1.00 5.64 -3.96
N MET A 54 -0.60 6.62 -3.17
CA MET A 54 -1.48 7.32 -2.22
C MET A 54 -1.39 8.84 -2.39
N GLY A 55 -2.50 9.51 -2.08
CA GLY A 55 -2.64 10.96 -2.25
C GLY A 55 -3.09 11.35 -3.65
N ALA A 56 -2.70 12.54 -4.09
CA ALA A 56 -3.19 13.15 -5.33
C ALA A 56 -2.64 12.53 -6.63
N GLY A 57 -1.49 11.86 -6.57
CA GLY A 57 -0.82 11.31 -7.75
C GLY A 57 0.47 12.05 -8.14
N PHE A 58 1.02 11.69 -9.30
CA PHE A 58 2.21 12.27 -9.94
C PHE A 58 3.50 12.21 -9.11
N GLY A 59 3.58 11.25 -8.19
CA GLY A 59 4.69 11.10 -7.25
C GLY A 59 4.18 10.77 -5.84
N GLY A 60 4.99 11.13 -4.84
CA GLY A 60 4.64 10.99 -3.43
C GLY A 60 4.94 9.61 -2.85
N SER A 61 3.94 9.00 -2.24
CA SER A 61 4.09 7.77 -1.45
C SER A 61 3.23 6.64 -1.99
N ILE A 62 3.62 5.42 -1.67
CA ILE A 62 2.78 4.23 -1.82
C ILE A 62 2.33 3.76 -0.45
N ILE A 63 1.24 3.01 -0.40
CA ILE A 63 0.91 2.13 0.73
C ILE A 63 1.05 0.68 0.27
N ALA A 64 1.59 -0.16 1.14
CA ALA A 64 1.68 -1.61 0.93
C ALA A 64 1.05 -2.33 2.12
N LEU A 65 0.18 -3.30 1.83
CA LEU A 65 -0.38 -4.22 2.80
C LEU A 65 0.55 -5.43 2.90
N LEU A 66 1.03 -5.70 4.11
CA LEU A 66 1.98 -6.78 4.36
C LEU A 66 1.37 -7.85 5.27
N GLU A 67 1.79 -9.09 5.05
CA GLU A 67 1.66 -10.16 6.04
C GLU A 67 2.48 -9.81 7.29
N ARG A 68 1.89 -10.08 8.45
CA ARG A 68 2.57 -9.88 9.74
C ARG A 68 3.82 -10.76 9.82
N GLY A 69 4.93 -10.20 10.27
CA GLY A 69 6.23 -10.89 10.38
C GLY A 69 7.10 -10.81 9.12
N LYS A 70 6.66 -10.10 8.07
CA LYS A 70 7.42 -9.88 6.82
C LYS A 70 8.00 -8.48 6.72
N GLU A 71 7.79 -7.64 7.74
CA GLU A 71 8.11 -6.22 7.74
C GLU A 71 9.61 -5.99 7.50
N ASP A 72 10.49 -6.63 8.28
CA ASP A 72 11.94 -6.41 8.17
C ASP A 72 12.51 -6.82 6.81
N THR A 73 12.05 -7.96 6.28
CA THR A 73 12.45 -8.43 4.95
C THR A 73 11.97 -7.45 3.87
N PHE A 74 10.75 -6.97 3.97
CA PHE A 74 10.19 -5.99 3.05
C PHE A 74 10.99 -4.68 3.10
N VAL A 75 11.21 -4.11 4.30
CA VAL A 75 11.97 -2.87 4.50
C VAL A 75 13.38 -2.98 3.90
N SER A 76 14.07 -4.09 4.17
CA SER A 76 15.40 -4.36 3.60
C SER A 76 15.36 -4.40 2.07
N ALA A 77 14.40 -5.13 1.50
CA ALA A 77 14.28 -5.28 0.06
C ALA A 77 13.93 -3.97 -0.66
N MET A 78 13.11 -3.10 -0.05
CA MET A 78 12.75 -1.81 -0.63
C MET A 78 13.98 -0.89 -0.80
N GLY A 79 15.00 -1.02 0.05
CA GLY A 79 16.28 -0.31 -0.07
C GLY A 79 16.13 1.21 0.07
N ARG A 80 15.11 1.66 0.81
CA ARG A 80 14.79 3.06 1.09
C ARG A 80 13.99 3.15 2.39
N PRO A 81 13.86 4.33 3.00
CA PRO A 81 13.04 4.48 4.21
C PRO A 81 11.60 4.01 3.98
N VAL A 82 11.13 3.13 4.85
CA VAL A 82 9.75 2.63 4.90
C VAL A 82 9.21 2.91 6.29
N ILE A 83 8.01 3.49 6.35
CA ILE A 83 7.32 3.74 7.61
C ILE A 83 6.37 2.58 7.86
N LEU A 84 6.64 1.80 8.91
CA LEU A 84 5.70 0.83 9.44
C LEU A 84 4.71 1.58 10.34
N CYS A 85 3.44 1.60 9.96
CA CYS A 85 2.41 2.35 10.65
C CYS A 85 1.26 1.47 11.13
N SER A 86 0.55 1.96 12.14
CA SER A 86 -0.76 1.48 12.55
C SER A 86 -1.77 2.62 12.42
N THR A 87 -3.06 2.31 12.48
CA THR A 87 -4.10 3.34 12.55
C THR A 87 -3.88 4.19 13.79
N ALA A 88 -3.92 5.51 13.61
CA ALA A 88 -3.77 6.48 14.70
C ALA A 88 -5.08 7.23 14.94
N ASP A 89 -5.21 7.77 16.14
CA ASP A 89 -6.30 8.65 16.53
C ASP A 89 -6.28 9.97 15.74
N GLY A 90 -7.46 10.57 15.61
CA GLY A 90 -7.63 11.90 15.00
C GLY A 90 -7.32 13.05 15.97
N ALA A 91 -7.25 14.28 15.44
CA ALA A 91 -6.86 15.48 16.18
C ALA A 91 -7.66 15.79 17.47
N PHE A 92 -8.87 15.22 17.61
CA PHE A 92 -9.77 15.46 18.73
C PHE A 92 -10.14 14.18 19.49
N ALA A 93 -9.40 13.09 19.28
CA ALA A 93 -9.59 11.91 20.10
C ALA A 93 -9.33 12.29 21.56
N LYS A 94 -10.34 12.10 22.42
CA LYS A 94 -10.13 12.18 23.85
C LYS A 94 -9.21 11.01 24.20
N ALA A 95 -8.07 11.30 24.83
CA ALA A 95 -7.24 10.26 25.41
C ALA A 95 -8.15 9.39 26.29
N ALA A 96 -8.27 8.11 25.91
CA ALA A 96 -8.98 7.12 26.69
C ALA A 96 -8.21 6.79 27.97
#